data_AF-A0A536KB65-F1
#
_entry.id   AF-A0A536KB65-F1
#
_cell.length_a   1.000
_cell.length_b   1.000
_cell.length_c   1.000
_cell.angle_alpha   90.00
_cell.angle_beta   90.00
_cell.angle_gamma   90.00
#
_symmetry.space_group_name_H-M   'P 1'
#
loop_
_entity.id
_entity.type
_entity.pdbx_description
1 polymer ?
#
loop_
_entity_poly.entity_id
_entity_poly.type
_entity_poly.pdbx_seq_one_letter_code
_entity_poly.pdbx_strand_id
1 'polypeptide(L)'
;MGILHGAIRSTGVPTCCTTGIRLRAWPRSSGPGLQRIAESNPFQPDTQDAYFHGNVPTDTGLAGGDASHLLHIGDSTSHFDWSALQFDMGAIPTGAQITAASLGLYYNGYCISPANACAGSTHAIEAHRMTAAWSPSSQTQQLAYDAAVLSSTSVTLDSPYRWINWNVTSTAQNWYTGAPPNYGLLLKRNPDVLGAGGPALPSAMYADTTVVPKLDITYNSDGVWLNQPSTLHSNGADLSWSRYTGALSGAQFQKYEVHRSATKNFSPSSSTLLTTISDVAVTSYRDTTASPSKTFFYAVVANSSGSNQVQVSLPADGQATKVLQPGAEGQDTYNYYSPISVICSTYGASDHVSVGTDINRISRSLISFPLGDIPAGATIQSATLSLYHFETLPAADTIRAFRATRSWGEGTGTSSNGACTADGATWYEATGGVNWTTQGGDFANGANDQSPPISFAAGEAPKWHDFNITGLAQQWAQASAPNLGVLLKYDNEAIVGNNIISWAPPSHSRRGRRTIAASTKWSSTSTEPWSERPRPPRSA
;
A
#
# COMPACT_ATOMS: atom_id res chain seq x y z
N MET A 1 74.81 38.04 2.31
CA MET A 1 74.29 37.59 3.62
C MET A 1 73.85 36.14 3.45
N GLY A 2 74.74 35.18 3.70
CA GLY A 2 74.77 34.42 4.95
C GLY A 2 73.97 33.12 4.78
N ILE A 3 74.54 32.04 4.19
CA ILE A 3 75.22 30.91 4.87
C ILE A 3 74.18 29.95 5.51
N LEU A 4 73.84 28.83 4.86
CA LEU A 4 74.41 27.44 4.99
C LEU A 4 73.72 26.64 6.12
N HIS A 5 73.51 25.32 6.15
CA HIS A 5 73.95 24.10 5.45
C HIS A 5 72.75 23.10 5.49
N GLY A 6 72.53 22.16 4.55
CA GLY A 6 73.26 20.89 4.36
C GLY A 6 72.79 19.85 5.40
N ALA A 7 72.57 18.56 5.17
CA ALA A 7 72.60 17.61 4.05
C ALA A 7 71.92 16.32 4.63
N ILE A 8 71.41 15.35 3.88
CA ILE A 8 72.05 14.05 3.57
C ILE A 8 70.92 13.05 3.18
N ARG A 9 71.25 12.17 2.23
CA ARG A 9 70.48 11.05 1.69
C ARG A 9 70.36 9.89 2.70
N SER A 10 69.37 9.00 2.51
CA SER A 10 69.55 7.55 2.24
C SER A 10 68.28 6.76 2.61
N THR A 11 67.69 6.02 1.66
CA THR A 11 67.70 4.54 1.55
C THR A 11 66.60 3.81 2.31
N GLY A 12 65.95 2.85 1.63
CA GLY A 12 65.59 1.57 2.26
C GLY A 12 64.10 1.30 2.50
N VAL A 13 63.49 0.61 1.53
CA VAL A 13 62.29 -0.27 1.58
C VAL A 13 62.55 -1.47 2.55
N PRO A 14 61.62 -2.32 3.09
CA PRO A 14 60.18 -2.59 2.81
C PRO A 14 59.23 -2.87 4.02
N THR A 15 57.96 -3.16 3.67
CA THR A 15 57.00 -4.17 4.21
C THR A 15 55.94 -3.84 5.28
N CYS A 16 54.71 -4.16 4.84
CA CYS A 16 53.57 -4.77 5.53
C CYS A 16 52.48 -3.93 6.24
N CYS A 17 51.29 -3.99 5.62
CA CYS A 17 49.94 -4.11 6.18
C CYS A 17 49.45 -3.09 7.22
N THR A 18 48.62 -2.13 6.80
CA THR A 18 47.17 -2.08 7.16
C THR A 18 46.42 -0.96 6.44
N THR A 19 45.22 -1.32 6.01
CA THR A 19 44.00 -0.57 5.61
C THR A 19 43.90 0.92 5.92
N GLY A 20 43.59 1.71 4.88
CA GLY A 20 43.15 3.11 4.98
C GLY A 20 42.57 3.61 3.65
N ILE A 21 41.33 3.22 3.32
CA ILE A 21 40.60 3.73 2.16
C ILE A 21 40.31 5.22 2.39
N ARG A 22 40.90 6.08 1.55
CA ARG A 22 40.60 7.51 1.50
C ARG A 22 39.27 7.75 0.79
N LEU A 23 38.38 8.48 1.44
CA LEU A 23 37.14 9.03 0.91
C LEU A 23 37.43 9.86 -0.35
N ARG A 24 36.96 9.39 -1.52
CA ARG A 24 36.79 10.24 -2.71
C ARG A 24 35.41 10.87 -2.67
N ALA A 25 35.40 12.19 -2.66
CA ALA A 25 34.22 13.01 -2.86
C ALA A 25 33.59 12.71 -4.22
N TRP A 26 32.27 12.48 -4.24
CA TRP A 26 31.47 12.37 -5.45
C TRP A 26 31.05 13.76 -5.91
N PRO A 27 31.21 14.12 -7.20
CA PRO A 27 30.71 15.38 -7.73
C PRO A 27 29.17 15.34 -7.85
N ARG A 28 28.55 16.48 -7.53
CA ARG A 28 27.13 16.76 -7.73
C ARG A 28 26.74 16.55 -9.19
N SER A 29 25.74 15.71 -9.45
CA SER A 29 25.00 15.71 -10.72
C SER A 29 23.72 16.53 -10.58
N SER A 30 23.63 17.57 -11.40
CA SER A 30 22.44 18.36 -11.69
C SER A 30 21.72 17.76 -12.91
N GLY A 31 20.45 17.39 -12.77
CA GLY A 31 19.55 17.01 -13.87
C GLY A 31 18.48 16.01 -13.44
N PRO A 32 17.17 16.23 -13.73
CA PRO A 32 16.10 15.33 -13.33
C PRO A 32 16.02 14.17 -14.34
N GLY A 33 16.82 13.14 -14.13
CA GLY A 33 16.59 11.84 -14.75
C GLY A 33 15.54 11.11 -13.93
N LEU A 34 14.29 11.12 -14.40
CA LEU A 34 13.22 10.27 -13.87
C LEU A 34 13.70 8.81 -13.92
N GLN A 35 14.13 8.28 -12.77
CA GLN A 35 14.40 6.86 -12.62
C GLN A 35 13.07 6.13 -12.70
N ARG A 36 12.87 5.54 -13.87
CA ARG A 36 11.94 4.47 -14.26
C ARG A 36 11.50 3.64 -13.05
N ILE A 37 10.30 3.91 -12.53
CA ILE A 37 9.66 2.97 -11.60
C ILE A 37 9.19 1.81 -12.48
N ALA A 38 9.83 0.64 -12.32
CA ALA A 38 9.21 -0.59 -12.78
C ALA A 38 7.85 -0.68 -12.07
N GLU A 39 6.77 -0.62 -12.85
CA GLU A 39 5.41 -0.73 -12.34
C GLU A 39 5.22 -2.16 -11.84
N SER A 40 5.52 -2.38 -10.57
CA SER A 40 5.25 -3.65 -9.94
C SER A 40 3.85 -3.62 -9.36
N ASN A 41 3.08 -4.61 -9.82
CA ASN A 41 2.10 -5.36 -9.05
C ASN A 41 0.62 -5.06 -9.30
N PRO A 42 -0.04 -5.96 -10.05
CA PRO A 42 -1.33 -6.47 -9.63
C PRO A 42 -1.12 -7.90 -9.13
N PHE A 43 -1.15 -8.11 -7.81
CA PHE A 43 -1.27 -9.45 -7.23
C PHE A 43 -2.48 -10.13 -7.88
N GLN A 44 -2.27 -11.20 -8.64
CA GLN A 44 -3.38 -12.04 -9.10
C GLN A 44 -3.55 -13.17 -8.08
N PRO A 45 -4.57 -13.13 -7.21
CA PRO A 45 -5.01 -14.35 -6.57
C PRO A 45 -5.45 -15.32 -7.66
N ASP A 46 -5.35 -16.61 -7.38
CA ASP A 46 -5.91 -17.63 -8.26
C ASP A 46 -7.44 -17.51 -8.31
N THR A 47 -8.00 -17.90 -9.44
CA THR A 47 -9.45 -18.00 -9.65
C THR A 47 -10.00 -19.36 -9.21
N GLN A 48 -9.13 -20.37 -9.19
CA GLN A 48 -9.42 -21.71 -8.70
C GLN A 48 -8.12 -22.48 -8.44
N ASP A 49 -8.15 -23.28 -7.38
CA ASP A 49 -7.12 -24.25 -7.04
C ASP A 49 -7.73 -25.58 -6.54
N ALA A 50 -6.98 -26.66 -6.74
CA ALA A 50 -7.28 -27.97 -6.19
C ALA A 50 -6.01 -28.82 -6.15
N TYR A 51 -5.98 -29.87 -5.34
CA TYR A 51 -5.01 -30.95 -5.51
C TYR A 51 -5.71 -32.27 -5.91
N PHE A 52 -4.96 -33.14 -6.57
CA PHE A 52 -5.42 -34.38 -7.18
C PHE A 52 -4.47 -35.52 -6.85
N HIS A 53 -5.01 -36.70 -6.58
CA HIS A 53 -4.21 -37.93 -6.46
C HIS A 53 -3.76 -38.40 -7.85
N GLY A 54 -2.53 -38.06 -8.22
CA GLY A 54 -1.96 -38.18 -9.57
C GLY A 54 -1.88 -39.61 -10.14
N ASN A 55 -1.85 -40.64 -9.29
CA ASN A 55 -1.89 -42.06 -9.70
C ASN A 55 -3.24 -42.74 -9.43
N VAL A 56 -4.29 -42.00 -9.06
CA VAL A 56 -5.65 -42.54 -8.85
C VAL A 56 -6.58 -41.93 -9.92
N PRO A 57 -6.75 -42.59 -11.08
CA PRO A 57 -7.40 -42.01 -12.25
C PRO A 57 -8.82 -41.48 -12.01
N THR A 58 -9.58 -42.13 -11.14
CA THR A 58 -11.00 -41.88 -10.88
C THR A 58 -11.25 -40.84 -9.80
N ASP A 59 -10.23 -40.47 -9.03
CA ASP A 59 -10.38 -39.51 -7.95
C ASP A 59 -10.58 -38.11 -8.52
N THR A 60 -11.48 -37.36 -7.90
CA THR A 60 -11.70 -35.96 -8.21
C THR A 60 -10.78 -35.07 -7.40
N GLY A 61 -10.54 -33.85 -7.87
CA GLY A 61 -9.76 -32.87 -7.13
C GLY A 61 -10.44 -32.42 -5.83
N LEU A 62 -9.64 -32.00 -4.86
CA LEU A 62 -10.11 -31.38 -3.63
C LEU A 62 -9.99 -29.85 -3.74
N ALA A 63 -11.15 -29.20 -3.90
CA ALA A 63 -11.25 -27.75 -4.08
C ALA A 63 -10.71 -26.99 -2.86
N GLY A 64 -9.82 -26.02 -3.07
CA GLY A 64 -9.29 -25.22 -1.97
C GLY A 64 -8.44 -26.01 -0.99
N GLY A 65 -7.93 -27.18 -1.37
CA GLY A 65 -7.07 -28.01 -0.53
C GLY A 65 -7.80 -29.04 0.34
N ASP A 66 -7.10 -29.55 1.34
CA ASP A 66 -7.65 -30.45 2.36
C ASP A 66 -8.60 -29.74 3.34
N ALA A 67 -9.03 -30.42 4.41
CA ALA A 67 -9.88 -29.83 5.44
C ALA A 67 -9.23 -28.65 6.21
N SER A 68 -7.92 -28.47 6.07
CA SER A 68 -7.14 -27.33 6.60
C SER A 68 -6.79 -26.31 5.51
N HIS A 69 -7.38 -26.42 4.32
CA HIS A 69 -7.15 -25.58 3.17
C HIS A 69 -5.70 -25.58 2.67
N LEU A 70 -5.09 -26.78 2.61
CA LEU A 70 -3.74 -26.98 2.10
C LEU A 70 -3.75 -27.74 0.77
N LEU A 71 -3.03 -27.21 -0.22
CA LEU A 71 -2.69 -27.82 -1.50
C LEU A 71 -1.51 -28.78 -1.32
N HIS A 72 -1.70 -30.04 -1.69
CA HIS A 72 -0.71 -31.10 -1.50
C HIS A 72 0.13 -31.28 -2.77
N ILE A 73 1.45 -31.32 -2.59
CA ILE A 73 2.40 -31.68 -3.65
C ILE A 73 3.40 -32.64 -3.03
N GLY A 74 3.44 -33.87 -3.52
CA GLY A 74 4.17 -34.91 -2.82
C GLY A 74 3.31 -36.13 -2.72
N ASP A 75 3.26 -36.80 -1.57
CA ASP A 75 2.85 -38.18 -1.58
C ASP A 75 2.61 -38.84 -0.20
N SER A 76 1.72 -39.84 -0.19
CA SER A 76 1.44 -40.80 0.89
C SER A 76 2.03 -42.18 0.59
N THR A 77 1.69 -43.24 1.32
CA THR A 77 2.11 -44.61 0.93
C THR A 77 1.31 -45.19 -0.24
N SER A 78 0.22 -44.53 -0.67
CA SER A 78 -0.76 -45.08 -1.61
C SER A 78 -1.01 -44.22 -2.85
N HIS A 79 -0.71 -42.92 -2.77
CA HIS A 79 -0.86 -42.01 -3.89
C HIS A 79 0.05 -40.78 -3.75
N PHE A 80 0.46 -40.24 -4.90
CA PHE A 80 1.11 -38.94 -4.98
C PHE A 80 0.13 -37.85 -5.40
N ASP A 81 0.37 -36.63 -4.94
CA ASP A 81 -0.47 -35.46 -5.07
C ASP A 81 0.12 -34.45 -6.06
N TRP A 82 -0.75 -33.94 -6.93
CA TRP A 82 -0.47 -32.81 -7.81
C TRP A 82 -1.40 -31.66 -7.47
N SER A 83 -0.87 -30.43 -7.42
CA SER A 83 -1.68 -29.23 -7.23
C SER A 83 -1.90 -28.52 -8.55
N ALA A 84 -3.13 -28.11 -8.86
CA ALA A 84 -3.47 -27.32 -10.02
C ALA A 84 -3.99 -25.94 -9.58
N LEU A 85 -3.55 -24.88 -10.28
CA LEU A 85 -3.92 -23.50 -9.99
C LEU A 85 -4.18 -22.72 -11.29
N GLN A 86 -5.20 -21.87 -11.33
CA GLN A 86 -5.48 -21.00 -12.47
C GLN A 86 -5.61 -19.54 -12.01
N PHE A 87 -5.10 -18.60 -12.80
CA PHE A 87 -5.08 -17.17 -12.46
C PHE A 87 -5.83 -16.34 -13.48
N ASP A 88 -6.48 -15.24 -13.05
CA ASP A 88 -7.07 -14.26 -13.95
C ASP A 88 -5.98 -13.34 -14.52
N MET A 89 -5.97 -13.14 -15.84
CA MET A 89 -5.06 -12.21 -16.51
C MET A 89 -5.71 -10.85 -16.79
N GLY A 90 -7.02 -10.72 -16.56
CA GLY A 90 -7.83 -9.55 -16.92
C GLY A 90 -7.50 -8.27 -16.13
N ALA A 91 -6.73 -8.37 -15.04
CA ALA A 91 -6.24 -7.21 -14.32
C ALA A 91 -5.01 -6.55 -14.98
N ILE A 92 -4.35 -7.24 -15.94
CA ILE A 92 -3.23 -6.68 -16.69
C ILE A 92 -3.80 -5.74 -17.76
N PRO A 93 -3.39 -4.46 -17.77
CA PRO A 93 -3.94 -3.49 -18.72
C PRO A 93 -3.63 -3.85 -20.18
N THR A 94 -4.56 -3.56 -21.09
CA THR A 94 -4.36 -3.73 -22.54
C THR A 94 -3.13 -2.94 -23.01
N GLY A 95 -2.34 -3.55 -23.90
CA GLY A 95 -1.10 -2.93 -24.42
C GLY A 95 0.12 -3.08 -23.51
N ALA A 96 -0.02 -3.70 -22.33
CA ALA A 96 1.12 -4.06 -21.49
C ALA A 96 2.05 -5.08 -22.17
N GLN A 97 3.34 -4.97 -21.89
CA GLN A 97 4.39 -5.91 -22.26
C GLN A 97 4.93 -6.60 -21.02
N ILE A 98 4.54 -7.85 -20.78
CA ILE A 98 4.99 -8.65 -19.64
C ILE A 98 6.50 -8.93 -19.77
N THR A 99 7.28 -8.54 -18.78
CA THR A 99 8.73 -8.76 -18.72
C THR A 99 9.14 -9.84 -17.72
N ALA A 100 8.31 -10.12 -16.71
CA ALA A 100 8.53 -11.19 -15.76
C ALA A 100 7.19 -11.71 -15.20
N ALA A 101 7.12 -13.01 -14.95
CA ALA A 101 6.05 -13.63 -14.19
C ALA A 101 6.60 -14.71 -13.25
N SER A 102 6.15 -14.70 -12.00
CA SER A 102 6.54 -15.68 -10.98
C SER A 102 5.30 -16.21 -10.26
N LEU A 103 5.06 -17.52 -10.35
CA LEU A 103 4.10 -18.21 -9.48
C LEU A 103 4.73 -18.31 -8.09
N GLY A 104 4.00 -17.92 -7.05
CA GLY A 104 4.42 -18.01 -5.66
C GLY A 104 3.43 -18.78 -4.80
N LEU A 105 3.90 -19.78 -4.06
CA LEU A 105 3.16 -20.45 -2.98
C LEU A 105 3.97 -20.35 -1.68
N TYR A 106 3.31 -20.15 -0.54
CA TYR A 106 3.99 -19.97 0.74
C TYR A 106 4.16 -21.30 1.48
N TYR A 107 5.36 -21.59 1.96
CA TYR A 107 5.61 -22.71 2.85
C TYR A 107 5.61 -22.25 4.31
N ASN A 108 4.59 -22.67 5.06
CA ASN A 108 4.34 -22.35 6.47
C ASN A 108 4.62 -23.54 7.42
N GLY A 109 5.42 -24.52 6.98
CA GLY A 109 5.82 -25.67 7.80
C GLY A 109 4.93 -26.90 7.66
N TYR A 110 3.77 -26.81 6.99
CA TYR A 110 2.89 -27.96 6.77
C TYR A 110 3.37 -28.85 5.63
N CYS A 111 3.09 -30.15 5.76
CA CYS A 111 3.67 -31.17 4.91
C CYS A 111 2.87 -32.47 5.00
N ILE A 112 3.05 -33.30 3.99
CA ILE A 112 2.53 -34.66 3.89
C ILE A 112 3.59 -35.59 4.49
N SER A 113 3.22 -36.37 5.52
CA SER A 113 4.12 -37.33 6.17
C SER A 113 3.57 -38.75 6.08
N PRO A 114 4.32 -39.70 5.49
CA PRO A 114 3.94 -41.10 5.47
C PRO A 114 4.33 -41.87 6.75
N ALA A 115 5.20 -41.34 7.63
CA ALA A 115 5.62 -42.01 8.88
C ALA A 115 6.37 -41.15 9.94
N ASN A 116 7.02 -40.02 9.59
CA ASN A 116 7.86 -39.21 10.49
C ASN A 116 7.70 -37.69 10.28
N ALA A 117 8.08 -36.86 11.27
CA ALA A 117 8.10 -35.40 11.11
C ALA A 117 8.89 -34.98 9.86
N CYS A 118 8.31 -34.09 9.04
CA CYS A 118 8.79 -33.74 7.69
C CYS A 118 10.15 -33.05 7.61
N ALA A 119 10.81 -32.85 8.75
CA ALA A 119 11.97 -31.98 8.90
C ALA A 119 13.16 -32.44 8.05
N GLY A 120 13.66 -31.56 7.19
CA GLY A 120 14.94 -31.69 6.49
C GLY A 120 14.89 -32.42 5.14
N SER A 121 13.75 -32.98 4.75
CA SER A 121 13.60 -33.57 3.41
C SER A 121 13.55 -32.49 2.33
N THR A 122 14.12 -32.76 1.16
CA THR A 122 14.15 -31.82 0.02
C THR A 122 13.47 -32.45 -1.19
N HIS A 123 12.55 -31.68 -1.79
CA HIS A 123 11.70 -32.11 -2.90
C HIS A 123 11.90 -31.20 -4.11
N ALA A 124 12.18 -31.77 -5.28
CA ALA A 124 12.14 -31.00 -6.53
C ALA A 124 10.69 -30.91 -7.01
N ILE A 125 10.18 -29.69 -7.15
CA ILE A 125 8.81 -29.41 -7.58
C ILE A 125 8.84 -28.66 -8.90
N GLU A 126 8.18 -29.26 -9.89
CA GLU A 126 8.10 -28.76 -11.26
C GLU A 126 6.76 -28.10 -11.51
N ALA A 127 6.80 -26.98 -12.22
CA ALA A 127 5.63 -26.31 -12.75
C ALA A 127 5.45 -26.69 -14.22
N HIS A 128 4.25 -27.14 -14.56
CA HIS A 128 3.83 -27.52 -15.90
C HIS A 128 2.63 -26.69 -16.34
N ARG A 129 2.50 -26.48 -17.64
CA ARG A 129 1.34 -25.79 -18.22
C ARG A 129 0.18 -26.76 -18.39
N MET A 130 -1.01 -26.40 -17.91
CA MET A 130 -2.24 -27.13 -18.24
C MET A 130 -2.67 -26.85 -19.69
N THR A 131 -3.10 -27.88 -20.40
CA THR A 131 -3.47 -27.81 -21.84
C THR A 131 -4.95 -28.03 -22.11
N ALA A 132 -5.72 -28.42 -21.10
CA ALA A 132 -7.18 -28.51 -21.14
C ALA A 132 -7.81 -27.87 -19.90
N ALA A 133 -9.08 -27.46 -20.04
CA ALA A 133 -9.87 -26.97 -18.91
C ALA A 133 -10.04 -28.07 -17.85
N TRP A 134 -10.05 -27.66 -16.59
CA TRP A 134 -10.25 -28.52 -15.44
C TRP A 134 -11.06 -27.77 -14.37
N SER A 135 -11.63 -28.53 -13.45
CA SER A 135 -12.25 -28.03 -12.24
C SER A 135 -11.93 -28.97 -11.09
N PRO A 136 -12.21 -28.61 -9.83
CA PRO A 136 -12.09 -29.57 -8.73
C PRO A 136 -12.94 -30.84 -8.92
N SER A 137 -14.04 -30.76 -9.69
CA SER A 137 -14.86 -31.93 -10.02
C SER A 137 -14.28 -32.85 -11.12
N SER A 138 -13.21 -32.43 -11.79
CA SER A 138 -12.52 -33.24 -12.78
C SER A 138 -11.86 -34.45 -12.13
N GLN A 139 -11.86 -35.59 -12.81
CA GLN A 139 -11.09 -36.76 -12.40
C GLN A 139 -9.62 -36.56 -12.78
N THR A 140 -8.68 -37.14 -12.02
CA THR A 140 -7.24 -37.04 -12.31
C THR A 140 -6.90 -37.40 -13.77
N GLN A 141 -7.52 -38.45 -14.31
CA GLN A 141 -7.29 -38.88 -15.71
C GLN A 141 -7.75 -37.89 -16.78
N GLN A 142 -8.56 -36.90 -16.40
CA GLN A 142 -9.03 -35.84 -17.30
C GLN A 142 -8.08 -34.64 -17.32
N LEU A 143 -7.10 -34.58 -16.41
CA LEU A 143 -6.08 -33.54 -16.42
C LEU A 143 -5.16 -33.72 -17.63
N ALA A 144 -4.90 -32.63 -18.34
CA ALA A 144 -3.95 -32.59 -19.43
C ALA A 144 -2.97 -31.43 -19.23
N TYR A 145 -1.68 -31.73 -19.34
CA TYR A 145 -0.59 -30.77 -19.17
C TYR A 145 0.59 -31.09 -20.09
N ASP A 146 1.43 -30.10 -20.35
CA ASP A 146 2.64 -30.24 -21.14
C ASP A 146 3.72 -31.00 -20.34
N ALA A 147 4.35 -32.01 -20.96
CA ALA A 147 5.50 -32.70 -20.35
C ALA A 147 6.72 -31.78 -20.17
N ALA A 148 6.78 -30.67 -20.90
CA ALA A 148 7.83 -29.67 -20.75
C ALA A 148 7.73 -28.99 -19.38
N VAL A 149 8.83 -28.97 -18.65
CA VAL A 149 8.95 -28.27 -17.37
C VAL A 149 9.13 -26.78 -17.64
N LEU A 150 8.22 -25.95 -17.13
CA LEU A 150 8.34 -24.49 -17.24
C LEU A 150 9.42 -23.95 -16.31
N SER A 151 9.44 -24.46 -15.09
CA SER A 151 10.39 -24.11 -14.04
C SER A 151 10.40 -25.22 -12.99
N SER A 152 11.56 -25.44 -12.37
CA SER A 152 11.71 -26.40 -11.27
C SER A 152 12.39 -25.71 -10.10
N THR A 153 11.96 -26.02 -8.88
CA THR A 153 12.56 -25.49 -7.65
C THR A 153 12.71 -26.59 -6.62
N SER A 154 13.76 -26.51 -5.81
CA SER A 154 13.96 -27.41 -4.67
C SER A 154 13.34 -26.80 -3.41
N VAL A 155 12.50 -27.59 -2.73
CA VAL A 155 11.82 -27.21 -1.50
C VAL A 155 12.31 -28.09 -0.37
N THR A 156 13.05 -27.49 0.56
CA THR A 156 13.43 -28.15 1.82
C THR A 156 12.35 -27.89 2.86
N LEU A 157 11.87 -28.95 3.51
CA LEU A 157 10.85 -28.88 4.54
C LEU A 157 11.49 -28.54 5.90
N ASP A 158 11.76 -27.26 6.12
CA ASP A 158 12.51 -26.73 7.26
C ASP A 158 12.01 -25.35 7.73
N SER A 159 12.57 -24.86 8.84
CA SER A 159 12.46 -23.45 9.24
C SER A 159 13.71 -22.73 8.72
N PRO A 160 13.59 -21.59 7.99
CA PRO A 160 12.48 -20.64 8.01
C PRO A 160 11.41 -20.81 6.93
N TYR A 161 10.17 -20.43 7.28
CA TYR A 161 9.02 -20.33 6.37
C TYR A 161 9.22 -19.24 5.31
N ARG A 162 8.81 -19.53 4.07
CA ARG A 162 9.19 -18.72 2.90
C ARG A 162 8.28 -18.93 1.70
N TRP A 163 8.28 -17.95 0.80
CA TRP A 163 7.71 -18.10 -0.54
C TRP A 163 8.59 -19.01 -1.40
N ILE A 164 7.94 -19.96 -2.06
CA ILE A 164 8.51 -20.82 -3.09
C ILE A 164 8.03 -20.27 -4.44
N ASN A 165 8.97 -20.08 -5.37
CA ASN A 165 8.70 -19.37 -6.62
C ASN A 165 9.08 -20.19 -7.85
N TRP A 166 8.25 -20.12 -8.88
CA TRP A 166 8.50 -20.71 -10.20
C TRP A 166 8.41 -19.62 -11.28
N ASN A 167 9.43 -19.53 -12.14
CA ASN A 167 9.41 -18.59 -13.26
C ASN A 167 8.46 -19.11 -14.36
N VAL A 168 7.40 -18.35 -14.64
CA VAL A 168 6.40 -18.71 -15.65
C VAL A 168 6.21 -17.58 -16.67
N THR A 169 7.27 -16.79 -16.91
CA THR A 169 7.23 -15.57 -17.74
C THR A 169 6.69 -15.82 -19.15
N SER A 170 7.23 -16.82 -19.86
CA SER A 170 6.78 -17.15 -21.23
C SER A 170 5.33 -17.62 -21.27
N THR A 171 4.92 -18.43 -20.29
CA THR A 171 3.55 -18.92 -20.16
C THR A 171 2.57 -17.77 -19.89
N ALA A 172 2.91 -16.84 -19.01
CA ALA A 172 2.10 -15.66 -18.73
C ALA A 172 1.99 -14.71 -19.94
N GLN A 173 3.08 -14.52 -20.69
CA GLN A 173 3.07 -13.77 -21.96
C GLN A 173 2.08 -14.38 -22.96
N ASN A 174 2.13 -15.70 -23.13
CA ASN A 174 1.24 -16.42 -24.02
C ASN A 174 -0.24 -16.27 -23.61
N TRP A 175 -0.54 -16.49 -22.32
CA TRP A 175 -1.91 -16.32 -21.79
C TRP A 175 -2.44 -14.91 -22.00
N TYR A 176 -1.61 -13.89 -21.79
CA TYR A 176 -1.99 -12.50 -22.00
C TYR A 176 -2.31 -12.19 -23.46
N THR A 177 -1.59 -12.80 -24.41
CA THR A 177 -1.90 -12.69 -25.85
C THR A 177 -3.07 -13.58 -26.32
N GLY A 178 -3.61 -14.43 -25.43
CA GLY A 178 -4.73 -15.32 -25.71
C GLY A 178 -4.38 -16.59 -26.50
N ALA A 179 -3.10 -16.82 -26.82
CA ALA A 179 -2.65 -17.98 -27.58
C ALA A 179 -1.38 -18.59 -26.97
N PRO A 180 -1.44 -19.81 -26.42
CA PRO A 180 -2.63 -20.65 -26.17
C PRO A 180 -3.53 -20.17 -25.01
N PRO A 181 -4.76 -20.73 -24.86
CA PRO A 181 -5.66 -20.42 -23.75
C PRO A 181 -5.03 -20.66 -22.36
N ASN A 182 -5.47 -19.86 -21.39
CA ASN A 182 -5.07 -19.99 -20.00
C ASN A 182 -5.90 -21.05 -19.28
N TYR A 183 -5.34 -22.24 -19.10
CA TYR A 183 -5.92 -23.30 -18.27
C TYR A 183 -5.18 -23.47 -16.92
N GLY A 184 -4.24 -22.57 -16.60
CA GLY A 184 -3.47 -22.65 -15.36
C GLY A 184 -2.24 -23.55 -15.41
N LEU A 185 -1.76 -23.92 -14.23
CA LEU A 185 -0.52 -24.63 -13.98
C LEU A 185 -0.78 -25.88 -13.16
N LEU A 186 0.03 -26.92 -13.38
CA LEU A 186 0.15 -28.09 -12.52
C LEU A 186 1.50 -28.04 -11.81
N LEU A 187 1.50 -28.19 -10.50
CA LEU A 187 2.68 -28.42 -9.67
C LEU A 187 2.73 -29.89 -9.28
N LYS A 188 3.87 -30.52 -9.54
CA LYS A 188 4.12 -31.92 -9.19
C LYS A 188 5.56 -32.14 -8.76
N ARG A 189 5.83 -33.25 -8.09
CA ARG A 189 7.20 -33.61 -7.72
C ARG A 189 7.92 -34.26 -8.89
N ASN A 190 9.25 -34.14 -8.93
CA ASN A 190 10.09 -34.92 -9.82
C ASN A 190 11.21 -35.66 -9.05
N PRO A 191 11.27 -37.00 -9.08
CA PRO A 191 10.20 -37.89 -9.57
C PRO A 191 8.99 -37.96 -8.63
N ASP A 192 7.83 -38.30 -9.20
CA ASP A 192 6.69 -38.82 -8.44
C ASP A 192 7.05 -40.22 -7.92
N VAL A 193 7.01 -40.42 -6.60
CA VAL A 193 7.48 -41.63 -5.89
C VAL A 193 6.62 -41.80 -4.64
N LEU A 194 6.14 -43.01 -4.38
CA LEU A 194 5.35 -43.33 -3.19
C LEU A 194 6.21 -43.37 -1.89
N GLY A 195 5.59 -43.10 -0.74
CA GLY A 195 6.22 -42.99 0.57
C GLY A 195 7.21 -41.84 0.79
N ALA A 196 7.30 -40.82 -0.06
CA ALA A 196 8.35 -39.79 0.03
C ALA A 196 7.89 -38.48 0.71
N GLY A 197 6.58 -38.24 0.88
CA GLY A 197 6.06 -37.01 1.47
C GLY A 197 6.19 -35.80 0.54
N GLY A 198 6.01 -34.61 1.10
CA GLY A 198 6.16 -33.34 0.37
C GLY A 198 5.49 -32.17 1.09
N PRO A 199 5.57 -30.94 0.56
CA PRO A 199 4.90 -29.80 1.17
C PRO A 199 3.37 -29.87 1.05
N ALA A 200 2.70 -29.31 2.05
CA ALA A 200 1.29 -28.96 2.01
C ALA A 200 1.20 -27.43 2.17
N LEU A 201 0.75 -26.73 1.15
CA LEU A 201 0.88 -25.27 1.00
C LEU A 201 -0.50 -24.61 1.10
N PRO A 202 -0.66 -23.41 1.70
CA PRO A 202 -1.94 -22.70 1.72
C PRO A 202 -2.60 -22.59 0.35
N SER A 203 -3.90 -22.88 0.29
CA SER A 203 -4.77 -22.65 -0.86
C SER A 203 -5.36 -21.23 -0.84
N ALA A 204 -6.11 -20.87 -1.87
CA ALA A 204 -6.94 -19.66 -1.93
C ALA A 204 -7.93 -19.52 -0.77
N MET A 205 -8.32 -20.65 -0.15
CA MET A 205 -9.29 -20.70 0.96
C MET A 205 -8.63 -20.68 2.34
N TYR A 206 -7.30 -20.57 2.40
CA TYR A 206 -6.58 -20.52 3.67
C TYR A 206 -6.95 -19.25 4.46
N ALA A 207 -7.08 -19.39 5.80
CA ALA A 207 -7.58 -18.32 6.65
C ALA A 207 -6.70 -17.06 6.64
N ASP A 208 -5.38 -17.24 6.58
CA ASP A 208 -4.44 -16.14 6.43
C ASP A 208 -4.28 -15.78 4.94
N THR A 209 -5.02 -14.76 4.52
CA THR A 209 -5.00 -14.25 3.13
C THR A 209 -3.65 -13.65 2.70
N THR A 210 -2.68 -13.47 3.60
CA THR A 210 -1.35 -12.94 3.26
C THR A 210 -0.39 -13.98 2.70
N VAL A 211 -0.74 -15.27 2.78
CA VAL A 211 0.10 -16.41 2.38
C VAL A 211 -0.54 -17.32 1.32
N VAL A 212 -1.65 -16.90 0.72
CA VAL A 212 -2.37 -17.64 -0.34
C VAL A 212 -1.61 -17.60 -1.68
N PRO A 213 -1.87 -18.52 -2.62
CA PRO A 213 -1.17 -18.56 -3.91
C PRO A 213 -1.29 -17.25 -4.68
N LYS A 214 -0.22 -16.91 -5.42
CA LYS A 214 -0.18 -15.68 -6.22
C LYS A 214 0.60 -15.85 -7.52
N LEU A 215 0.22 -15.05 -8.51
CA LEU A 215 1.03 -14.81 -9.70
C LEU A 215 1.52 -13.36 -9.70
N ASP A 216 2.81 -13.17 -9.45
CA ASP A 216 3.47 -11.86 -9.49
C ASP A 216 3.87 -11.54 -10.94
N ILE A 217 3.28 -10.49 -11.52
CA ILE A 217 3.56 -10.02 -12.89
C ILE A 217 4.28 -8.67 -12.86
N THR A 218 5.35 -8.55 -13.64
CA THR A 218 6.00 -7.27 -13.99
C THR A 218 5.80 -7.01 -15.47
N TYR A 219 5.38 -5.80 -15.82
CA TYR A 219 5.20 -5.38 -17.21
C TYR A 219 5.63 -3.92 -17.42
N ASN A 220 5.84 -3.54 -18.67
CA ASN A 220 5.90 -2.15 -19.10
C ASN A 220 4.63 -1.81 -19.88
N SER A 221 4.17 -0.56 -19.84
CA SER A 221 3.04 -0.09 -20.64
C SER A 221 3.23 1.36 -21.05
N ASP A 222 2.60 1.75 -22.15
CA ASP A 222 2.35 3.18 -22.47
C ASP A 222 1.06 3.70 -21.83
N GLY A 223 0.32 2.83 -21.14
CA GLY A 223 -0.88 3.19 -20.40
C GLY A 223 -0.59 4.22 -19.31
N VAL A 224 -1.62 4.98 -18.96
CA VAL A 224 -1.55 5.88 -17.81
C VAL A 224 -1.82 5.12 -16.51
N TRP A 225 -1.38 5.68 -15.39
CA TRP A 225 -1.70 5.16 -14.06
C TRP A 225 -2.93 5.88 -13.52
N LEU A 226 -4.03 5.14 -13.32
CA LEU A 226 -5.28 5.67 -12.76
C LEU A 226 -5.20 5.62 -11.23
N ASN A 227 -5.25 6.79 -10.60
CA ASN A 227 -5.17 6.92 -9.15
C ASN A 227 -6.48 6.47 -8.49
N GLN A 228 -6.39 5.90 -7.28
CA GLN A 228 -7.58 5.65 -6.46
C GLN A 228 -8.28 6.98 -6.16
N PRO A 229 -9.57 7.16 -6.50
CA PRO A 229 -10.29 8.40 -6.22
C PRO A 229 -10.34 8.71 -4.73
N SER A 230 -9.99 9.95 -4.37
CA SER A 230 -10.13 10.45 -3.00
C SER A 230 -11.55 10.94 -2.72
N THR A 231 -12.25 11.48 -3.72
CA THR A 231 -13.65 11.92 -3.60
C THR A 231 -14.57 10.99 -4.39
N LEU A 232 -15.61 10.49 -3.72
CA LEU A 232 -16.69 9.73 -4.32
C LEU A 232 -18.01 10.43 -4.02
N HIS A 233 -18.85 10.54 -5.02
CA HIS A 233 -20.20 11.07 -4.88
C HIS A 233 -21.20 9.98 -5.20
N SER A 234 -22.44 10.17 -4.76
CA SER A 234 -23.54 9.25 -5.03
C SER A 234 -23.71 8.97 -6.53
N ASN A 235 -23.31 9.91 -7.39
CA ASN A 235 -23.43 9.82 -8.84
C ASN A 235 -22.12 9.60 -9.60
N GLY A 236 -21.00 9.29 -8.93
CA GLY A 236 -19.75 8.96 -9.61
C GLY A 236 -18.50 9.39 -8.84
N ALA A 237 -17.34 9.25 -9.47
CA ALA A 237 -16.03 9.48 -8.84
C ALA A 237 -15.28 10.67 -9.48
N ASP A 238 -14.46 11.36 -8.67
CA ASP A 238 -13.42 12.28 -9.15
C ASP A 238 -12.18 11.47 -9.54
N LEU A 239 -11.95 11.28 -10.84
CA LEU A 239 -10.85 10.50 -11.36
C LEU A 239 -9.64 11.39 -11.68
N SER A 240 -8.44 10.85 -11.47
CA SER A 240 -7.18 11.45 -11.93
C SER A 240 -6.19 10.38 -12.34
N TRP A 241 -5.32 10.68 -13.30
CA TRP A 241 -4.32 9.75 -13.80
C TRP A 241 -2.99 10.44 -14.14
N SER A 242 -1.94 9.65 -14.38
CA SER A 242 -0.66 10.17 -14.85
C SER A 242 -0.75 10.70 -16.29
N ARG A 243 0.10 11.65 -16.67
CA ARG A 243 0.17 12.14 -18.06
C ARG A 243 0.76 11.06 -18.98
N TYR A 244 0.16 10.87 -20.16
CA TYR A 244 0.74 10.03 -21.21
C TYR A 244 2.07 10.58 -21.71
N THR A 245 3.03 9.67 -21.92
CA THR A 245 4.38 10.00 -22.40
C THR A 245 4.78 9.26 -23.68
N GLY A 246 4.13 8.14 -24.00
CA GLY A 246 4.53 7.28 -25.11
C GLY A 246 5.95 6.72 -24.98
N ALA A 247 6.47 6.59 -23.75
CA ALA A 247 7.87 6.26 -23.50
C ALA A 247 8.29 4.87 -23.99
N LEU A 248 7.34 3.93 -24.14
CA LEU A 248 7.62 2.57 -24.60
C LEU A 248 7.56 2.47 -26.13
N SER A 249 6.48 2.95 -26.76
CA SER A 249 6.29 2.86 -28.22
C SER A 249 6.86 4.04 -29.02
N GLY A 250 7.10 5.19 -28.38
CA GLY A 250 7.37 6.46 -29.07
C GLY A 250 6.15 7.06 -29.77
N ALA A 251 4.95 6.48 -29.59
CA ALA A 251 3.74 6.96 -30.23
C ALA A 251 3.32 8.35 -29.72
N GLN A 252 2.85 9.19 -30.62
CA GLN A 252 2.29 10.49 -30.26
C GLN A 252 0.92 10.31 -29.57
N PHE A 253 0.61 11.20 -28.64
CA PHE A 253 -0.70 11.24 -28.00
C PHE A 253 -1.81 11.54 -29.01
N GLN A 254 -2.93 10.83 -28.92
CA GLN A 254 -4.13 11.02 -29.72
C GLN A 254 -5.33 11.34 -28.84
N LYS A 255 -5.58 10.54 -27.79
CA LYS A 255 -6.71 10.72 -26.87
C LYS A 255 -6.56 9.94 -25.57
N TYR A 256 -7.31 10.36 -24.56
CA TYR A 256 -7.77 9.51 -23.47
C TYR A 256 -9.23 9.11 -23.69
N GLU A 257 -9.58 7.89 -23.30
CA GLU A 257 -10.96 7.43 -23.14
C GLU A 257 -11.17 6.99 -21.71
N VAL A 258 -12.20 7.52 -21.05
CA VAL A 258 -12.53 7.17 -19.66
C VAL A 258 -13.69 6.19 -19.68
N HIS A 259 -13.55 5.07 -18.98
CA HIS A 259 -14.55 4.00 -18.97
C HIS A 259 -15.00 3.64 -17.56
N ARG A 260 -16.24 3.15 -17.46
CA ARG A 260 -16.83 2.60 -16.23
C ARG A 260 -17.62 1.32 -16.53
N SER A 261 -17.53 0.34 -15.63
CA SER A 261 -18.37 -0.87 -15.65
C SER A 261 -18.71 -1.33 -14.23
N ALA A 262 -19.80 -2.10 -14.08
CA ALA A 262 -20.11 -2.82 -12.84
C ALA A 262 -19.32 -4.14 -12.72
N THR A 263 -18.69 -4.58 -13.80
CA THR A 263 -17.93 -5.84 -13.88
C THR A 263 -16.44 -5.56 -13.73
N LYS A 264 -15.78 -6.27 -12.82
CA LYS A 264 -14.32 -6.24 -12.66
C LYS A 264 -13.64 -6.71 -13.95
N ASN A 265 -12.47 -6.16 -14.27
CA ASN A 265 -11.65 -6.58 -15.42
C ASN A 265 -12.41 -6.50 -16.76
N PHE A 266 -13.36 -5.56 -16.87
CA PHE A 266 -14.11 -5.35 -18.11
C PHE A 266 -13.20 -4.88 -19.25
N SER A 267 -13.53 -5.26 -20.48
CA SER A 267 -12.88 -4.74 -21.68
C SER A 267 -13.50 -3.40 -22.08
N PRO A 268 -12.69 -2.32 -22.23
CA PRO A 268 -13.17 -1.04 -22.74
C PRO A 268 -13.89 -1.17 -24.09
N SER A 269 -15.00 -0.48 -24.22
CA SER A 269 -15.89 -0.54 -25.39
C SER A 269 -16.78 0.70 -25.44
N SER A 270 -17.56 0.87 -26.51
CA SER A 270 -18.53 1.96 -26.62
C SER A 270 -19.61 1.94 -25.53
N SER A 271 -19.96 0.77 -24.96
CA SER A 271 -20.95 0.66 -23.89
C SER A 271 -20.43 1.04 -22.51
N THR A 272 -19.11 1.09 -22.34
CA THR A 272 -18.45 1.47 -21.08
C THR A 272 -17.86 2.88 -21.12
N LEU A 273 -17.81 3.50 -22.30
CA LEU A 273 -17.22 4.82 -22.53
C LEU A 273 -18.06 5.92 -21.85
N LEU A 274 -17.40 6.72 -21.01
CA LEU A 274 -17.96 7.92 -20.40
C LEU A 274 -17.61 9.17 -21.19
N THR A 275 -16.35 9.30 -21.62
CA THR A 275 -15.88 10.47 -22.37
C THR A 275 -14.60 10.19 -23.15
N THR A 276 -14.31 11.04 -24.14
CA THR A 276 -13.06 11.09 -24.88
C THR A 276 -12.43 12.47 -24.74
N ILE A 277 -11.13 12.52 -24.45
CA ILE A 277 -10.37 13.73 -24.17
C ILE A 277 -9.17 13.81 -25.11
N SER A 278 -9.08 14.86 -25.93
CA SER A 278 -8.02 15.03 -26.93
C SER A 278 -6.87 15.95 -26.49
N ASP A 279 -6.93 16.52 -25.28
CA ASP A 279 -5.83 17.29 -24.71
C ASP A 279 -5.03 16.43 -23.72
N VAL A 280 -3.76 16.17 -24.05
CA VAL A 280 -2.84 15.40 -23.20
C VAL A 280 -2.65 16.01 -21.81
N ALA A 281 -2.89 17.31 -21.64
CA ALA A 281 -2.79 18.01 -20.36
C ALA A 281 -3.97 17.79 -19.42
N VAL A 282 -5.10 17.29 -19.92
CA VAL A 282 -6.27 16.98 -19.09
C VAL A 282 -6.11 15.56 -18.54
N THR A 283 -5.74 15.47 -17.27
CA THR A 283 -5.48 14.21 -16.56
C THR A 283 -6.45 13.95 -15.41
N SER A 284 -7.67 14.50 -15.52
CA SER A 284 -8.75 14.29 -14.57
C SER A 284 -10.11 14.31 -15.26
N TYR A 285 -11.08 13.64 -14.65
CA TYR A 285 -12.47 13.62 -15.11
C TYR A 285 -13.41 13.34 -13.93
N ARG A 286 -14.53 14.05 -13.89
CA ARG A 286 -15.58 13.81 -12.92
C ARG A 286 -16.76 13.09 -13.57
N ASP A 287 -16.97 11.83 -13.18
CA ASP A 287 -18.20 11.12 -13.49
C ASP A 287 -19.39 11.60 -12.63
N THR A 288 -20.51 11.90 -13.30
CA THR A 288 -21.76 12.37 -12.69
C THR A 288 -22.97 11.51 -13.07
N THR A 289 -22.73 10.37 -13.73
CA THR A 289 -23.76 9.55 -14.40
C THR A 289 -23.99 8.19 -13.75
N ALA A 290 -23.30 7.89 -12.64
CA ALA A 290 -23.39 6.61 -11.97
C ALA A 290 -24.62 6.56 -11.05
N SER A 291 -25.09 5.35 -10.74
CA SER A 291 -26.14 5.16 -9.75
C SER A 291 -25.57 5.03 -8.33
N PRO A 292 -26.25 5.57 -7.30
CA PRO A 292 -25.80 5.50 -5.91
C PRO A 292 -25.78 4.08 -5.35
N SER A 293 -25.01 3.87 -4.28
CA SER A 293 -24.91 2.59 -3.56
C SER A 293 -24.52 1.39 -4.44
N LYS A 294 -23.74 1.64 -5.49
CA LYS A 294 -23.22 0.61 -6.39
C LYS A 294 -21.69 0.62 -6.40
N THR A 295 -21.14 -0.55 -6.69
CA THR A 295 -19.72 -0.73 -6.95
C THR A 295 -19.46 -0.62 -8.44
N PHE A 296 -18.42 0.15 -8.81
CA PHE A 296 -17.97 0.30 -10.18
C PHE A 296 -16.46 0.13 -10.28
N PHE A 297 -16.02 -0.24 -11.47
CA PHE A 297 -14.63 -0.32 -11.89
C PHE A 297 -14.41 0.73 -12.97
N TYR A 298 -13.37 1.55 -12.82
CA TYR A 298 -12.98 2.56 -13.78
C TYR A 298 -11.64 2.22 -14.42
N ALA A 299 -11.48 2.60 -15.68
CA ALA A 299 -10.23 2.48 -16.43
C ALA A 299 -10.08 3.68 -17.38
N VAL A 300 -8.85 4.02 -17.72
CA VAL A 300 -8.52 5.01 -18.75
C VAL A 300 -7.73 4.32 -19.85
N VAL A 301 -8.11 4.53 -21.11
CA VAL A 301 -7.34 4.09 -22.27
C VAL A 301 -6.64 5.31 -22.86
N ALA A 302 -5.31 5.29 -22.88
CA ALA A 302 -4.50 6.30 -23.56
C ALA A 302 -4.09 5.74 -24.93
N ASN A 303 -4.60 6.34 -26.00
CA ASN A 303 -4.55 5.80 -27.36
C ASN A 303 -5.14 4.38 -27.43
N SER A 304 -4.30 3.35 -27.35
CA SER A 304 -4.68 1.93 -27.31
C SER A 304 -4.21 1.20 -26.05
N SER A 305 -3.54 1.90 -25.13
CA SER A 305 -2.95 1.34 -23.92
C SER A 305 -3.83 1.64 -22.71
N GLY A 306 -4.31 0.58 -22.05
CA GLY A 306 -5.15 0.70 -20.86
C GLY A 306 -4.34 1.05 -19.62
N SER A 307 -5.00 1.66 -18.64
CA SER A 307 -4.54 1.82 -17.26
C SER A 307 -4.84 0.57 -16.42
N ASN A 308 -4.31 0.55 -15.20
CA ASN A 308 -4.89 -0.26 -14.12
C ASN A 308 -6.39 0.08 -13.94
N GLN A 309 -7.17 -0.88 -13.42
CA GLN A 309 -8.54 -0.61 -12.99
C GLN A 309 -8.58 -0.17 -11.53
N VAL A 310 -9.46 0.79 -11.22
CA VAL A 310 -9.76 1.19 -9.83
C VAL A 310 -11.19 0.83 -9.49
N GLN A 311 -11.36 0.10 -8.38
CA GLN A 311 -12.68 -0.22 -7.83
C GLN A 311 -13.11 0.90 -6.88
N VAL A 312 -14.37 1.31 -6.98
CA VAL A 312 -15.00 2.25 -6.05
C VAL A 312 -16.38 1.77 -5.66
N SER A 313 -16.76 2.03 -4.40
CA SER A 313 -18.11 1.82 -3.90
C SER A 313 -18.74 3.18 -3.64
N LEU A 314 -19.76 3.54 -4.42
CA LEU A 314 -20.37 4.86 -4.33
C LEU A 314 -21.26 4.97 -3.07
N PRO A 315 -21.29 6.14 -2.41
CA PRO A 315 -22.14 6.37 -1.25
C PRO A 315 -23.63 6.35 -1.62
N ALA A 316 -24.50 6.40 -0.61
CA ALA A 316 -25.94 6.46 -0.83
C ALA A 316 -26.36 7.77 -1.49
N ASP A 317 -27.60 7.82 -1.96
CA ASP A 317 -28.10 9.00 -2.68
C ASP A 317 -27.99 10.29 -1.84
N GLY A 318 -27.65 11.38 -2.51
CA GLY A 318 -27.38 12.68 -1.88
C GLY A 318 -26.14 12.74 -0.98
N GLN A 319 -25.29 11.70 -0.95
CA GLN A 319 -24.09 11.66 -0.12
C GLN A 319 -22.80 11.69 -0.94
N ALA A 320 -21.72 12.11 -0.30
CA ALA A 320 -20.36 12.03 -0.81
C ALA A 320 -19.40 11.53 0.29
N THR A 321 -18.29 10.93 -0.13
CA THR A 321 -17.21 10.48 0.73
C THR A 321 -15.90 11.09 0.23
N LYS A 322 -15.09 11.61 1.14
CA LYS A 322 -13.71 12.05 0.88
C LYS A 322 -12.78 11.22 1.75
N VAL A 323 -11.73 10.70 1.15
CA VAL A 323 -10.58 10.10 1.84
C VAL A 323 -9.40 11.05 1.67
N LEU A 324 -8.95 11.61 2.78
CA LEU A 324 -7.78 12.47 2.87
C LEU A 324 -6.68 11.62 3.46
N GLN A 325 -5.71 11.27 2.63
CA GLN A 325 -4.41 10.82 3.12
C GLN A 325 -3.52 12.08 3.11
N PRO A 326 -2.62 12.30 4.08
CA PRO A 326 -1.72 13.42 3.95
C PRO A 326 -0.76 13.10 2.79
N GLY A 327 -0.98 13.78 1.67
CA GLY A 327 0.06 14.04 0.69
C GLY A 327 0.84 15.28 1.14
N ALA A 328 1.41 16.03 0.19
CA ALA A 328 2.07 17.30 0.48
C ALA A 328 1.14 18.40 1.07
N GLU A 329 -0.16 18.15 1.17
CA GLU A 329 -1.15 19.15 1.58
C GLU A 329 -1.63 19.01 3.03
N GLY A 330 -1.41 17.86 3.67
CA GLY A 330 -1.67 17.68 5.10
C GLY A 330 -0.47 18.12 5.93
N GLN A 331 -0.69 18.39 7.22
CA GLN A 331 0.38 18.76 8.15
C GLN A 331 0.34 17.84 9.36
N ASP A 332 1.50 17.43 9.86
CA ASP A 332 1.61 16.72 11.12
C ASP A 332 2.90 17.04 11.87
N THR A 333 2.82 17.10 13.19
CA THR A 333 4.00 17.26 14.03
C THR A 333 3.71 16.69 15.40
N TYR A 334 4.76 16.54 16.20
CA TYR A 334 4.58 16.31 17.63
C TYR A 334 5.48 17.27 18.40
N ASN A 335 5.06 17.59 19.61
CA ASN A 335 5.87 18.33 20.55
C ASN A 335 6.01 17.52 21.83
N TYR A 336 7.01 17.86 22.63
CA TYR A 336 7.12 17.26 23.95
C TYR A 336 7.71 18.21 24.99
N TYR A 337 7.23 18.03 26.21
CA TYR A 337 7.78 18.65 27.42
C TYR A 337 8.96 17.83 27.93
N SER A 338 9.97 18.51 28.47
CA SER A 338 10.97 17.87 29.34
C SER A 338 11.22 18.73 30.57
N PRO A 339 11.27 18.15 31.78
CA PRO A 339 11.59 18.88 33.00
C PRO A 339 13.09 19.22 33.12
N ILE A 340 13.95 18.61 32.29
CA ILE A 340 15.41 18.74 32.40
C ILE A 340 15.96 19.81 31.44
N SER A 341 15.21 20.17 30.40
CA SER A 341 15.65 21.16 29.40
C SER A 341 14.48 21.75 28.64
N VAL A 342 14.62 23.00 28.21
CA VAL A 342 13.68 23.66 27.29
C VAL A 342 13.94 23.14 25.87
N ILE A 343 12.96 22.43 25.31
CA ILE A 343 13.04 21.86 23.97
C ILE A 343 12.53 22.87 22.94
N CYS A 344 13.43 23.32 22.07
CA CYS A 344 13.10 24.18 20.92
C CYS A 344 13.00 23.43 19.59
N SER A 345 13.23 22.11 19.59
CA SER A 345 13.23 21.30 18.38
C SER A 345 11.82 21.10 17.83
N THR A 346 11.69 21.06 16.50
CA THR A 346 10.44 20.80 15.79
C THR A 346 10.52 19.45 15.08
N TYR A 347 9.37 18.86 14.73
CA TYR A 347 9.28 17.47 14.28
C TYR A 347 8.39 17.24 13.07
N GLY A 348 8.05 18.28 12.30
CA GLY A 348 7.16 18.15 11.16
C GLY A 348 7.72 17.38 9.96
N ALA A 349 9.03 17.16 9.90
CA ALA A 349 9.66 16.27 8.92
C ALA A 349 10.02 14.89 9.52
N SER A 350 9.52 14.58 10.73
CA SER A 350 9.74 13.29 11.39
C SER A 350 9.06 12.14 10.63
N ASP A 351 9.61 10.94 10.78
CA ASP A 351 9.07 9.69 10.24
C ASP A 351 8.06 9.02 11.19
N HIS A 352 7.55 9.77 12.18
CA HIS A 352 6.46 9.44 13.08
C HIS A 352 5.99 10.66 13.89
N VAL A 353 4.76 10.58 14.39
CA VAL A 353 4.24 11.44 15.46
C VAL A 353 4.08 10.64 16.74
N SER A 354 4.19 11.30 17.90
CA SER A 354 4.21 10.63 19.21
C SER A 354 3.27 11.26 20.22
N VAL A 355 2.57 10.42 20.98
CA VAL A 355 1.81 10.82 22.16
C VAL A 355 2.17 9.90 23.31
N GLY A 356 2.15 10.44 24.51
CA GLY A 356 2.26 9.65 25.74
C GLY A 356 3.32 10.22 26.67
N THR A 357 3.78 9.40 27.60
CA THR A 357 4.73 9.83 28.63
C THR A 357 5.97 8.96 28.68
N ASP A 358 7.06 9.55 29.12
CA ASP A 358 8.24 8.84 29.58
C ASP A 358 8.76 9.53 30.86
N ILE A 359 9.77 8.97 31.51
CA ILE A 359 10.33 9.42 32.80
C ILE A 359 10.52 10.94 32.87
N ASN A 360 10.91 11.56 31.75
CA ASN A 360 11.13 13.00 31.64
C ASN A 360 10.49 13.59 30.38
N ARG A 361 9.37 13.03 29.93
CA ARG A 361 8.73 13.42 28.67
C ARG A 361 7.22 13.34 28.75
N ILE A 362 6.54 14.36 28.23
CA ILE A 362 5.12 14.28 27.85
C ILE A 362 5.05 14.69 26.39
N SER A 363 4.53 13.83 25.51
CA SER A 363 4.41 14.09 24.08
C SER A 363 2.96 14.23 23.66
N ARG A 364 2.71 15.16 22.74
CA ARG A 364 1.42 15.37 22.09
C ARG A 364 1.63 15.54 20.60
N SER A 365 0.64 15.15 19.81
CA SER A 365 0.69 15.30 18.34
C SER A 365 -0.31 16.33 17.87
N LEU A 366 0.01 17.03 16.79
CA LEU A 366 -0.87 17.93 16.05
C LEU A 366 -0.96 17.42 14.61
N ILE A 367 -2.18 17.32 14.08
CA ILE A 367 -2.43 16.80 12.73
C ILE A 367 -3.52 17.64 12.07
N SER A 368 -3.32 18.08 10.82
CA SER A 368 -4.29 18.87 10.06
C SER A 368 -4.45 18.33 8.65
N PHE A 369 -5.69 18.42 8.13
CA PHE A 369 -6.04 18.06 6.77
C PHE A 369 -6.74 19.21 6.08
N PRO A 370 -6.45 19.50 4.80
CA PRO A 370 -7.24 20.45 4.03
C PRO A 370 -8.65 19.88 3.80
N LEU A 371 -9.67 20.71 3.98
CA LEU A 371 -11.09 20.34 3.79
C LEU A 371 -11.75 21.14 2.67
N GLY A 372 -10.96 21.81 1.82
CA GLY A 372 -11.47 22.76 0.81
C GLY A 372 -12.43 22.16 -0.21
N ASP A 373 -12.38 20.85 -0.42
CA ASP A 373 -13.26 20.12 -1.35
C ASP A 373 -14.60 19.73 -0.70
N ILE A 374 -14.74 19.90 0.62
CA ILE A 374 -16.01 19.69 1.32
C ILE A 374 -16.83 20.98 1.19
N PRO A 375 -18.07 20.91 0.66
CA PRO A 375 -18.91 22.09 0.49
C PRO A 375 -19.17 22.80 1.82
N ALA A 376 -19.07 24.12 1.83
CA ALA A 376 -19.44 24.92 2.99
C ALA A 376 -20.92 24.68 3.35
N GLY A 377 -21.20 24.49 4.63
CA GLY A 377 -22.54 24.18 5.15
C GLY A 377 -22.95 22.70 5.01
N ALA A 378 -22.08 21.82 4.50
CA ALA A 378 -22.38 20.39 4.42
C ALA A 378 -22.69 19.78 5.80
N THR A 379 -23.68 18.88 5.84
CA THR A 379 -23.94 18.06 7.03
C THR A 379 -23.00 16.87 7.03
N ILE A 380 -22.10 16.82 8.00
CA ILE A 380 -21.16 15.72 8.19
C ILE A 380 -21.87 14.58 8.90
N GLN A 381 -22.05 13.47 8.19
CA GLN A 381 -22.69 12.28 8.71
C GLN A 381 -21.73 11.41 9.51
N SER A 382 -20.46 11.36 9.07
CA SER A 382 -19.39 10.70 9.80
C SER A 382 -18.06 11.31 9.40
N ALA A 383 -17.17 11.50 10.36
CA ALA A 383 -15.76 11.75 10.11
C ALA A 383 -14.88 10.90 11.03
N THR A 384 -13.93 10.19 10.42
CA THR A 384 -13.00 9.30 11.13
C THR A 384 -11.57 9.69 10.80
N LEU A 385 -10.75 9.90 11.83
CA LEU A 385 -9.30 9.99 11.74
C LEU A 385 -8.70 8.63 12.10
N SER A 386 -8.07 7.97 11.13
CA SER A 386 -7.43 6.67 11.30
C SER A 386 -5.93 6.83 11.43
N LEU A 387 -5.34 6.24 12.48
CA LEU A 387 -3.90 6.24 12.75
C LEU A 387 -3.37 4.82 12.92
N TYR A 388 -2.20 4.54 12.34
CA TYR A 388 -1.53 3.24 12.46
C TYR A 388 -0.32 3.34 13.37
N HIS A 389 -0.32 2.60 14.49
CA HIS A 389 0.89 2.42 15.29
C HIS A 389 1.65 1.20 14.80
N PHE A 390 2.98 1.28 14.81
CA PHE A 390 3.87 0.26 14.20
C PHE A 390 4.67 -0.53 15.24
N GLU A 391 4.40 -0.31 16.52
CA GLU A 391 5.09 -0.93 17.64
C GLU A 391 4.11 -1.76 18.48
N THR A 392 4.64 -2.75 19.21
CA THR A 392 3.90 -3.43 20.27
C THR A 392 3.81 -2.50 21.47
N LEU A 393 2.60 -2.21 21.94
CA LEU A 393 2.42 -1.18 22.95
C LEU A 393 2.90 -1.62 24.34
N PRO A 394 3.65 -0.77 25.06
CA PRO A 394 4.27 -1.15 26.32
C PRO A 394 3.30 -1.15 27.51
N ALA A 395 2.24 -0.35 27.45
CA ALA A 395 1.26 -0.18 28.51
C ALA A 395 -0.14 0.05 27.93
N ALA A 396 -1.15 -0.10 28.78
CA ALA A 396 -2.52 0.23 28.44
C ALA A 396 -2.77 1.72 28.72
N ASP A 397 -3.46 2.40 27.81
CA ASP A 397 -3.74 3.82 27.95
C ASP A 397 -4.98 4.28 27.19
N THR A 398 -5.34 5.55 27.35
CA THR A 398 -6.50 6.14 26.66
C THR A 398 -6.14 7.45 26.00
N ILE A 399 -6.54 7.61 24.73
CA ILE A 399 -6.23 8.78 23.90
C ILE A 399 -7.51 9.40 23.39
N ARG A 400 -7.50 10.73 23.27
CA ARG A 400 -8.51 11.51 22.54
C ARG A 400 -7.88 12.44 21.53
N ALA A 401 -8.66 12.72 20.49
CA ALA A 401 -8.43 13.84 19.60
C ALA A 401 -9.21 15.05 20.09
N PHE A 402 -8.58 16.22 20.14
CA PHE A 402 -9.17 17.50 20.52
C PHE A 402 -9.06 18.50 19.36
N ARG A 403 -10.01 19.41 19.21
CA ARG A 403 -9.92 20.47 18.20
C ARG A 403 -8.85 21.46 18.60
N ALA A 404 -7.85 21.66 17.74
CA ALA A 404 -6.86 22.72 17.95
C ALA A 404 -7.55 24.09 17.81
N THR A 405 -7.21 25.03 18.71
CA THR A 405 -7.83 26.37 18.75
C THR A 405 -6.86 27.48 18.34
N ARG A 406 -5.62 27.12 18.01
CA ARG A 406 -4.59 28.04 17.53
C ARG A 406 -3.84 27.45 16.35
N SER A 407 -3.52 28.31 15.39
CA SER A 407 -2.69 27.95 14.24
C SER A 407 -1.30 27.58 14.71
N TRP A 408 -0.72 26.58 14.06
CA TRP A 408 0.60 26.05 14.39
C TRP A 408 1.43 25.84 13.12
N GLY A 409 2.75 25.84 13.29
CA GLY A 409 3.68 25.47 12.23
C GLY A 409 4.06 24.00 12.35
N GLU A 410 4.12 23.29 11.24
CA GLU A 410 4.56 21.89 11.20
C GLU A 410 6.04 21.73 11.63
N GLY A 411 6.87 22.63 11.11
CA GLY A 411 8.32 22.65 11.33
C GLY A 411 9.07 21.72 10.39
N THR A 412 10.36 22.00 10.20
CA THR A 412 11.22 21.25 9.27
C THR A 412 12.18 20.27 9.94
N GLY A 413 12.18 20.19 11.27
CA GLY A 413 13.02 19.26 12.02
C GLY A 413 12.55 17.80 11.97
N THR A 414 13.47 16.87 12.30
CA THR A 414 13.23 15.42 12.29
C THR A 414 13.51 14.81 13.67
N SER A 415 13.00 13.61 13.93
CA SER A 415 13.33 12.81 15.12
C SER A 415 14.82 12.52 15.25
N SER A 416 15.51 12.31 14.13
CA SER A 416 16.96 12.01 14.06
C SER A 416 17.86 13.23 14.23
N ASN A 417 17.34 14.42 13.96
CA ASN A 417 18.04 15.69 14.08
C ASN A 417 17.09 16.73 14.66
N GLY A 418 16.86 16.65 15.98
CA GLY A 418 16.03 17.59 16.72
C GLY A 418 16.59 19.00 16.67
N ALA A 419 16.30 19.72 15.59
CA ALA A 419 16.84 21.03 15.30
C ALA A 419 15.88 22.13 15.73
N CYS A 420 16.41 23.18 16.35
CA CYS A 420 15.65 24.38 16.68
C CYS A 420 15.52 25.27 15.45
N THR A 421 14.61 24.89 14.56
CA THR A 421 14.38 25.51 13.26
C THR A 421 13.58 26.81 13.36
N ALA A 422 12.90 27.05 14.50
CA ALA A 422 12.05 28.21 14.74
C ALA A 422 10.94 28.41 13.70
N ASP A 423 10.51 27.35 13.02
CA ASP A 423 9.47 27.36 11.97
C ASP A 423 8.29 26.42 12.27
N GLY A 424 8.25 25.86 13.49
CA GLY A 424 7.27 24.84 13.86
C GLY A 424 6.86 24.87 15.33
N ALA A 425 5.87 24.05 15.65
CA ALA A 425 5.34 23.90 16.98
C ALA A 425 6.35 23.20 17.90
N THR A 426 6.50 23.75 19.10
CA THR A 426 7.19 23.15 20.23
C THR A 426 6.21 23.00 21.38
N TRP A 427 6.68 22.57 22.56
CA TRP A 427 5.84 22.59 23.76
C TRP A 427 5.49 24.02 24.19
N TYR A 428 6.32 25.00 23.85
CA TYR A 428 6.19 26.38 24.35
C TYR A 428 5.59 27.31 23.30
N GLU A 429 5.87 27.06 22.04
CA GLU A 429 5.49 27.91 20.90
C GLU A 429 4.62 27.16 19.90
N ALA A 430 3.57 27.81 19.39
CA ALA A 430 2.74 27.29 18.31
C ALA A 430 3.46 27.34 16.96
N THR A 431 4.31 28.34 16.79
CA THR A 431 5.28 28.51 15.70
C THR A 431 6.34 29.49 16.21
N GLY A 432 7.51 29.58 15.57
CA GLY A 432 8.64 30.35 16.12
C GLY A 432 8.27 31.78 16.51
N GLY A 433 8.57 32.14 17.77
CA GLY A 433 8.28 33.45 18.33
C GLY A 433 6.81 33.68 18.74
N VAL A 434 5.92 32.69 18.55
CA VAL A 434 4.51 32.76 18.91
C VAL A 434 4.19 31.70 19.96
N ASN A 435 4.08 32.11 21.23
CA ASN A 435 3.75 31.22 22.34
C ASN A 435 2.35 30.60 22.23
N TRP A 436 2.17 29.39 22.75
CA TRP A 436 0.84 28.89 23.11
C TRP A 436 0.24 29.71 24.26
N THR A 437 -1.09 29.76 24.36
CA THR A 437 -1.76 30.32 25.54
C THR A 437 -1.56 29.39 26.75
N THR A 438 -1.73 28.10 26.52
CA THR A 438 -1.40 27.02 27.44
C THR A 438 -0.30 26.16 26.83
N GLN A 439 0.83 26.01 27.53
CA GLN A 439 1.94 25.19 27.05
C GLN A 439 1.49 23.75 26.73
N GLY A 440 2.08 23.18 25.69
CA GLY A 440 1.74 21.86 25.15
C GLY A 440 0.61 21.88 24.11
N GLY A 441 0.17 23.04 23.66
CA GLY A 441 -0.83 23.19 22.61
C GLY A 441 -2.17 23.74 23.10
N ASP A 442 -2.74 24.70 22.35
CA ASP A 442 -4.07 25.25 22.61
C ASP A 442 -5.14 24.37 21.93
N PHE A 443 -6.05 23.82 22.72
CA PHE A 443 -7.16 22.97 22.25
C PHE A 443 -8.45 23.26 23.01
N ALA A 444 -9.59 22.92 22.41
CA ALA A 444 -10.90 22.95 23.06
C ALA A 444 -11.30 21.54 23.53
N ASN A 445 -12.02 21.47 24.65
CA ASN A 445 -12.46 20.21 25.28
C ASN A 445 -13.97 20.18 25.58
N GLY A 446 -14.75 21.05 24.94
CA GLY A 446 -16.20 20.97 24.95
C GLY A 446 -16.68 19.64 24.36
N ALA A 447 -17.94 19.28 24.60
CA ALA A 447 -18.50 17.99 24.16
C ALA A 447 -18.34 17.74 22.64
N ASN A 448 -18.38 18.79 21.81
CA ASN A 448 -18.20 18.70 20.35
C ASN A 448 -16.76 18.96 19.88
N ASP A 449 -15.84 19.26 20.79
CA ASP A 449 -14.44 19.60 20.49
C ASP A 449 -13.48 18.45 20.76
N GLN A 450 -14.00 17.27 21.12
CA GLN A 450 -13.19 16.09 21.39
C GLN A 450 -13.83 14.82 20.83
N SER A 451 -13.00 13.84 20.49
CA SER A 451 -13.48 12.49 20.20
C SER A 451 -13.91 11.76 21.48
N PRO A 452 -14.70 10.69 21.35
CA PRO A 452 -14.73 9.64 22.36
C PRO A 452 -13.30 9.13 22.66
N PRO A 453 -13.05 8.65 23.89
CA PRO A 453 -11.77 8.04 24.23
C PRO A 453 -11.58 6.72 23.47
N ILE A 454 -10.35 6.47 23.01
CA ILE A 454 -9.93 5.16 22.50
C ILE A 454 -8.98 4.53 23.51
N SER A 455 -9.27 3.29 23.90
CA SER A 455 -8.42 2.51 24.80
C SER A 455 -7.45 1.64 24.02
N PHE A 456 -6.20 1.63 24.48
CA PHE A 456 -5.10 0.84 23.98
C PHE A 456 -4.74 -0.20 25.03
N ALA A 457 -4.45 -1.43 24.62
CA ALA A 457 -4.06 -2.50 25.53
C ALA A 457 -2.52 -2.63 25.63
N ALA A 458 -2.03 -3.04 26.80
CA ALA A 458 -0.64 -3.46 26.93
C ALA A 458 -0.38 -4.72 26.09
N GLY A 459 0.74 -4.75 25.37
CA GLY A 459 1.10 -5.84 24.45
C GLY A 459 0.33 -5.82 23.11
N GLU A 460 -0.43 -4.77 22.83
CA GLU A 460 -1.18 -4.65 21.59
C GLU A 460 -0.25 -4.60 20.37
N ALA A 461 -0.42 -5.54 19.44
CA ALA A 461 0.34 -5.62 18.21
C ALA A 461 -0.03 -4.46 17.25
N PRO A 462 0.87 -4.08 16.32
CA PRO A 462 0.66 -3.00 15.35
C PRO A 462 -0.70 -3.06 14.63
N LYS A 463 -1.55 -2.04 14.81
CA LYS A 463 -2.86 -1.96 14.15
C LYS A 463 -3.34 -0.52 13.92
N TRP A 464 -4.45 -0.41 13.21
CA TRP A 464 -5.18 0.83 13.00
C TRP A 464 -6.10 1.15 14.17
N HIS A 465 -6.23 2.44 14.48
CA HIS A 465 -7.23 2.99 15.40
C HIS A 465 -7.98 4.14 14.75
N ASP A 466 -9.29 4.18 14.99
CA ASP A 466 -10.23 5.09 14.35
C ASP A 466 -10.83 6.07 15.37
N PHE A 467 -10.39 7.32 15.31
CA PHE A 467 -10.91 8.42 16.11
C PHE A 467 -12.13 9.02 15.43
N ASN A 468 -13.30 8.92 16.08
CA ASN A 468 -14.50 9.61 15.63
C ASN A 468 -14.36 11.12 15.89
N ILE A 469 -14.17 11.88 14.82
CA ILE A 469 -14.01 13.34 14.84
C ILE A 469 -15.19 14.05 14.16
N THR A 470 -16.34 13.39 14.05
CA THR A 470 -17.55 13.90 13.38
C THR A 470 -17.96 15.29 13.88
N GLY A 471 -17.94 15.51 15.20
CA GLY A 471 -18.26 16.81 15.80
C GLY A 471 -17.28 17.92 15.39
N LEU A 472 -15.98 17.62 15.34
CA LEU A 472 -14.94 18.57 14.92
C LEU A 472 -15.11 18.92 13.44
N ALA A 473 -15.27 17.90 12.59
CA ALA A 473 -15.48 18.08 11.16
C ALA A 473 -16.76 18.85 10.83
N GLN A 474 -17.84 18.63 11.59
CA GLN A 474 -19.08 19.37 11.42
C GLN A 474 -18.90 20.87 11.69
N GLN A 475 -18.12 21.23 12.71
CA GLN A 475 -17.82 22.63 13.02
C GLN A 475 -17.02 23.31 11.90
N TRP A 476 -16.02 22.60 11.35
CA TRP A 476 -15.23 23.10 10.23
C TRP A 476 -16.06 23.29 8.97
N ALA A 477 -16.91 22.32 8.62
CA ALA A 477 -17.80 22.40 7.46
C ALA A 477 -18.83 23.53 7.57
N GLN A 478 -19.31 23.83 8.78
CA GLN A 478 -20.24 24.94 9.04
C GLN A 478 -19.54 26.30 9.24
N ALA A 479 -18.22 26.35 9.17
CA ALA A 479 -17.42 27.54 9.48
C ALA A 479 -17.70 28.14 10.88
N SER A 480 -18.22 27.34 11.83
CA SER A 480 -18.38 27.77 13.22
C SER A 480 -17.06 27.72 14.01
N ALA A 481 -16.07 26.97 13.49
CA ALA A 481 -14.68 27.01 13.92
C ALA A 481 -13.74 26.89 12.72
N PRO A 482 -12.56 27.55 12.75
CA PRO A 482 -11.54 27.33 11.74
C PRO A 482 -10.98 25.90 11.81
N ASN A 483 -10.63 25.33 10.67
CA ASN A 483 -9.90 24.07 10.60
C ASN A 483 -8.42 24.31 10.90
N LEU A 484 -8.03 24.09 12.15
CA LEU A 484 -6.65 24.17 12.63
C LEU A 484 -6.09 22.77 12.97
N GLY A 485 -6.79 21.73 12.55
CA GLY A 485 -6.45 20.34 12.84
C GLY A 485 -6.88 19.87 14.23
N VAL A 486 -6.30 18.73 14.61
CA VAL A 486 -6.54 18.02 15.85
C VAL A 486 -5.26 17.97 16.69
N LEU A 487 -5.41 18.06 18.01
CA LEU A 487 -4.39 17.72 18.98
C LEU A 487 -4.71 16.36 19.58
N LEU A 488 -3.75 15.43 19.53
CA LEU A 488 -3.86 14.12 20.16
C LEU A 488 -3.06 14.12 21.46
N LYS A 489 -3.67 13.60 22.53
CA LYS A 489 -3.00 13.41 23.82
C LYS A 489 -3.63 12.26 24.61
N TYR A 490 -2.89 11.75 25.59
CA TYR A 490 -3.46 10.86 26.59
C TYR A 490 -4.52 11.59 27.42
N ASP A 491 -5.57 10.88 27.84
CA ASP A 491 -6.55 11.40 28.80
C ASP A 491 -5.87 11.69 30.14
N ASN A 492 -4.97 10.81 30.56
CA ASN A 492 -4.11 10.98 31.73
C ASN A 492 -2.63 11.06 31.31
N GLU A 493 -2.01 12.21 31.52
CA GLU A 493 -0.59 12.45 31.19
C GLU A 493 0.32 12.34 32.43
N ALA A 494 -0.10 11.56 33.44
CA ALA A 494 0.76 11.19 34.55
C ALA A 494 2.00 10.45 34.04
N ILE A 495 3.17 10.78 34.58
CA ILE A 495 4.45 10.24 34.10
C ILE A 495 4.53 8.74 34.36
N VAL A 496 4.48 7.97 33.29
CA VAL A 496 4.79 6.54 33.24
C VAL A 496 5.97 6.37 32.29
N GLY A 497 7.03 5.70 32.76
CA GLY A 497 8.22 5.46 31.96
C GLY A 497 7.94 4.54 30.77
N ASN A 498 8.58 4.82 29.63
CA ASN A 498 8.49 4.04 28.40
C ASN A 498 7.03 3.83 27.91
N ASN A 499 6.20 4.86 27.99
CA ASN A 499 4.78 4.81 27.64
C ASN A 499 4.44 5.82 26.54
N ILE A 500 5.14 5.69 25.41
CA ILE A 500 4.95 6.52 24.22
C ILE A 500 4.39 5.62 23.12
N ILE A 501 3.36 6.12 22.43
CA ILE A 501 2.82 5.52 21.22
C ILE A 501 3.28 6.36 20.04
N SER A 502 3.89 5.70 19.06
CA SER A 502 4.33 6.31 17.81
C SER A 502 3.46 5.85 16.65
N TRP A 503 3.00 6.81 15.85
CA TRP A 503 2.22 6.54 14.64
C TRP A 503 3.01 6.91 13.40
N ALA A 504 2.84 6.11 12.35
CA ALA A 504 3.49 6.38 11.07
C ALA A 504 2.92 7.68 10.45
N PRO A 505 3.77 8.56 9.90
CA PRO A 505 3.34 9.77 9.26
C PRO A 505 3.08 9.48 7.77
N PRO A 506 2.45 10.43 7.08
CA PRO A 506 2.24 10.42 5.63
C PRO A 506 3.44 10.10 4.74
N SER A 507 4.64 10.56 5.12
CA SER A 507 5.71 10.79 4.15
C SER A 507 6.65 9.61 3.88
N HIS A 508 6.43 8.42 4.49
CA HIS A 508 7.40 7.31 4.36
C HIS A 508 6.86 6.04 3.67
N SER A 509 7.22 5.90 2.40
CA SER A 509 7.04 4.67 1.61
C SER A 509 8.08 3.61 1.97
N ARG A 510 7.84 2.82 3.02
CA ARG A 510 8.49 1.49 3.16
C ARG A 510 7.47 0.43 3.56
N ARG A 511 6.84 -0.13 2.52
CA ARG A 511 5.97 -1.32 2.49
C ARG A 511 4.60 -1.16 3.18
N GLY A 512 3.56 -1.29 2.35
CA GLY A 512 2.14 -1.49 2.70
C GLY A 512 1.47 -0.30 3.38
N ARG A 513 0.82 0.59 2.60
CA ARG A 513 -0.07 1.70 3.04
C ARG A 513 0.05 2.09 4.53
N ARG A 514 1.17 2.72 4.89
CA ARG A 514 1.36 3.39 6.17
C ARG A 514 0.81 4.79 5.98
N THR A 515 -0.35 5.06 6.56
CA THR A 515 -1.12 6.24 6.20
C THR A 515 -1.77 6.82 7.45
N ILE A 516 -2.01 8.12 7.45
CA ILE A 516 -3.01 8.72 8.33
C ILE A 516 -4.19 8.99 7.42
N ALA A 517 -5.41 8.63 7.79
CA ALA A 517 -6.55 8.83 6.90
C ALA A 517 -7.64 9.62 7.60
N ALA A 518 -8.12 10.71 7.01
CA ALA A 518 -9.40 11.27 7.39
C ALA A 518 -10.45 10.87 6.34
N SER A 519 -11.48 10.14 6.75
CA SER A 519 -12.64 9.90 5.89
C SER A 519 -13.79 10.77 6.34
N THR A 520 -14.41 11.50 5.43
CA THR A 520 -15.59 12.32 5.73
C THR A 520 -16.72 11.93 4.80
N LYS A 521 -17.90 11.69 5.37
CA LYS A 521 -19.13 11.44 4.64
C LYS A 521 -20.11 12.57 4.91
N TRP A 522 -20.65 13.18 3.87
CA TRP A 522 -21.56 14.32 4.02
C TRP A 522 -22.70 14.29 3.01
N SER A 523 -23.75 15.07 3.28
CA SER A 523 -24.80 15.37 2.32
C SER A 523 -24.84 16.86 2.00
N SER A 524 -25.01 17.20 0.72
CA SER A 524 -25.28 18.57 0.28
C SER A 524 -26.79 18.74 0.07
N THR A 525 -27.43 19.59 0.87
CA THR A 525 -28.84 19.98 0.67
C THR A 525 -29.02 21.17 -0.28
N SER A 526 -27.94 21.76 -0.80
CA SER A 526 -28.03 22.88 -1.74
C SER A 526 -28.15 22.40 -3.19
N THR A 527 -29.32 22.62 -3.77
CA THR A 527 -29.62 22.48 -5.21
C THR A 527 -29.03 23.63 -6.03
N GLU A 528 -27.76 23.99 -5.84
CA GLU A 528 -27.06 24.86 -6.78
C GLU A 528 -26.08 24.04 -7.63
N PRO A 529 -26.18 24.09 -8.97
CA PRO A 529 -25.14 23.54 -9.82
C PRO A 529 -23.85 24.31 -9.51
N TRP A 530 -22.78 23.57 -9.22
CA TRP A 530 -21.43 24.11 -9.05
C TRP A 530 -21.06 24.89 -10.31
N SER A 531 -21.27 26.20 -10.31
CA SER A 531 -20.93 27.07 -11.43
C SER A 531 -19.42 27.18 -11.50
N GLU A 532 -18.84 26.77 -12.63
CA GLU A 532 -17.48 27.14 -13.02
C GLU A 532 -17.29 28.66 -12.80
N ARG A 533 -16.30 29.05 -12.01
CA ARG A 533 -15.94 30.47 -11.90
C ARG A 533 -15.52 30.96 -13.30
N PRO A 534 -16.11 32.03 -13.84
CA PRO A 534 -15.65 32.64 -15.08
C PRO A 534 -14.20 33.11 -14.94
N ARG A 535 -13.37 32.84 -15.95
CA ARG A 535 -12.02 33.40 -16.06
C ARG A 535 -12.09 34.93 -15.97
N PRO A 536 -11.18 35.61 -15.24
CA PRO A 536 -11.13 37.07 -15.28
C PRO A 536 -10.79 37.54 -16.70
N PRO A 537 -11.39 38.65 -17.18
CA PRO A 537 -11.12 39.16 -18.52
C PRO A 537 -9.66 39.58 -18.61
N ARG A 538 -8.99 39.20 -19.72
CA ARG A 538 -7.71 39.79 -20.09
C ARG A 538 -7.93 41.29 -20.31
N SER A 539 -7.27 42.11 -19.50
CA SER A 539 -7.11 43.53 -19.81
C SER A 539 -6.34 43.68 -21.13
N ALA A 540 -6.85 44.54 -22.00
CA ALA A 540 -6.21 44.98 -23.24
C ALA A 540 -4.91 45.73 -22.98
#